data_AF-A0A182SJ11-F1
#
_entry.id   AF-A0A182SJ11-F1
#
_cell.length_a   1.000
_cell.length_b   1.000
_cell.length_c   1.000
_cell.angle_alpha   90.00
_cell.angle_beta   90.00
_cell.angle_gamma   90.00
#
_symmetry.space_group_name_H-M   'P 1'
#
loop_
_entity.id
_entity.type
_entity.pdbx_description
1 polymer ?
#
loop_
_entity_poly.entity_id
_entity_poly.type
_entity_poly.pdbx_seq_one_letter_code
_entity_poly.pdbx_strand_id
1 'polypeptide(L)'
;SIEEQLSGACTTEIAAFDEFTGLLTDAALLNDFDHVIFDTAPTGHTIRLLQLPGAWSSFIDSNPEGSSCLGPLAGLEKQRDRYAQALQALSDAARTRMILVARAQKSTLIEVARTHRELAQVGLRNQFLVINGILPEAEAQADKLARALYWREQQALSALPDVLTALPRDDLMLQPVNMVGADALRQLLVKSEAPYSTSTHHMAEVFTELPTLSSLVEKIAADEHGLVMLMGKGGVGKTTLAASIAVKLAEKGLDVHLTTSDPAAHLENTLHGQLPNLTVSRIDPLAETERYRQHVLSTKGKDLDAQGKALLAEDLRSPCTEEIAVFQAFSRVIREAGKRFVVMDTAPTGHTLLLLDATGAYHREVAKRMGENGHYLTPMMQLQDEKRTKVLLVTLPETTPVLEAANLQEDLRRAGIEPWAWVINNSLVAATTSSPLLQLRASHEVAQIKKIRDSLSSRLALIPLQEEEPIGIARLSHLAGGV
;
A
#
# COMPACT_ATOMS: atom_id res chain seq x y z
N SER A 1 4.70 -24.70 8.10
CA SER A 1 4.42 -25.94 7.32
C SER A 1 4.53 -25.62 5.82
N ILE A 2 4.30 -26.57 4.89
CA ILE A 2 4.20 -26.24 3.44
C ILE A 2 3.11 -25.19 3.18
N GLU A 3 1.99 -25.23 3.93
CA GLU A 3 0.90 -24.25 3.83
C GLU A 3 1.35 -22.83 4.17
N GLU A 4 2.32 -22.68 5.06
CA GLU A 4 2.86 -21.39 5.53
C GLU A 4 3.91 -20.81 4.56
N GLN A 5 4.59 -21.65 3.77
CA GLN A 5 5.44 -21.19 2.66
C GLN A 5 4.62 -20.75 1.44
N LEU A 6 3.34 -21.14 1.39
CA LEU A 6 2.40 -20.83 0.32
C LEU A 6 1.37 -19.74 0.73
N SER A 7 1.48 -19.15 1.92
CA SER A 7 0.51 -18.15 2.41
C SER A 7 0.89 -16.69 2.15
N GLY A 8 2.03 -16.41 1.52
CA GLY A 8 2.51 -15.05 1.26
C GLY A 8 1.77 -14.33 0.12
N ALA A 9 1.89 -13.00 0.08
CA ALA A 9 1.25 -12.15 -0.94
C ALA A 9 1.63 -12.53 -2.38
N CYS A 10 2.89 -12.95 -2.61
CA CYS A 10 3.33 -13.46 -3.91
C CYS A 10 2.57 -14.73 -4.32
N THR A 11 2.23 -15.63 -3.39
CA THR A 11 1.48 -16.84 -3.72
C THR A 11 0.05 -16.52 -4.10
N THR A 12 -0.59 -15.56 -3.43
CA THR A 12 -1.92 -15.08 -3.80
C THR A 12 -1.91 -14.42 -5.18
N GLU A 13 -0.88 -13.62 -5.51
CA GLU A 13 -0.75 -13.02 -6.84
C GLU A 13 -0.52 -14.07 -7.94
N ILE A 14 0.32 -15.07 -7.68
CA ILE A 14 0.59 -16.17 -8.62
C ILE A 14 -0.66 -17.03 -8.80
N ALA A 15 -1.38 -17.36 -7.72
CA ALA A 15 -2.61 -18.13 -7.78
C ALA A 15 -3.72 -17.38 -8.53
N ALA A 16 -3.88 -16.07 -8.27
CA ALA A 16 -4.80 -15.24 -9.03
C ALA A 16 -4.41 -15.22 -10.52
N PHE A 17 -3.11 -15.11 -10.83
CA PHE A 17 -2.64 -15.17 -12.22
C PHE A 17 -2.91 -16.53 -12.89
N ASP A 18 -2.85 -17.63 -12.15
CA ASP A 18 -3.18 -18.96 -12.67
C ASP A 18 -4.65 -19.05 -13.07
N GLU A 19 -5.56 -18.51 -12.26
CA GLU A 19 -6.98 -18.38 -12.59
C GLU A 19 -7.21 -17.47 -13.81
N PHE A 20 -6.53 -16.31 -13.87
CA PHE A 20 -6.56 -15.44 -15.05
C PHE A 20 -6.09 -16.17 -16.30
N THR A 21 -4.99 -16.92 -16.19
CA THR A 21 -4.43 -17.72 -17.28
C THR A 21 -5.43 -18.78 -17.72
N GLY A 22 -6.13 -19.39 -16.77
CA GLY A 22 -7.20 -20.33 -17.03
C GLY A 22 -8.28 -19.75 -17.93
N LEU A 23 -8.82 -18.59 -17.55
CA LEU A 23 -9.90 -17.91 -18.26
C LEU A 23 -9.46 -17.32 -19.60
N LEU A 24 -8.24 -16.79 -19.70
CA LEU A 24 -7.71 -16.20 -20.94
C LEU A 24 -7.35 -17.24 -22.01
N THR A 25 -7.14 -18.49 -21.61
CA THR A 25 -6.78 -19.60 -22.54
C THR A 25 -7.93 -20.56 -22.82
N ASP A 26 -9.08 -20.38 -22.19
CA ASP A 26 -10.26 -21.21 -22.43
C ASP A 26 -11.03 -20.73 -23.68
N ALA A 27 -10.79 -21.40 -24.80
CA ALA A 27 -11.46 -21.11 -26.05
C ALA A 27 -12.97 -21.37 -26.02
N ALA A 28 -13.47 -22.27 -25.15
CA ALA A 28 -14.91 -22.51 -25.04
C ALA A 28 -15.59 -21.32 -24.35
N LEU A 29 -15.02 -20.84 -23.25
CA LEU A 29 -15.51 -19.65 -22.53
C LEU A 29 -15.53 -18.41 -23.43
N LEU A 30 -14.50 -18.22 -24.24
CA LEU A 30 -14.42 -17.09 -25.20
C LEU A 30 -15.44 -17.18 -26.36
N ASN A 31 -16.02 -18.35 -26.61
CA ASN A 31 -17.08 -18.52 -27.60
C ASN A 31 -18.49 -18.34 -27.00
N ASP A 32 -18.64 -18.53 -25.68
CA ASP A 32 -19.93 -18.41 -24.99
C ASP A 32 -20.28 -16.95 -24.64
N PHE A 33 -19.30 -16.06 -24.58
CA PHE A 33 -19.48 -14.65 -24.21
C PHE A 33 -18.79 -13.71 -25.19
N ASP A 34 -19.49 -12.65 -25.59
CA ASP A 34 -18.89 -11.57 -26.41
C ASP A 34 -17.76 -10.84 -25.66
N HIS A 35 -17.92 -10.68 -24.34
CA HIS A 35 -17.00 -9.96 -23.47
C HIS A 35 -16.83 -10.66 -22.11
N VAL A 36 -15.58 -10.76 -21.65
CA VAL A 36 -15.22 -11.18 -20.29
C VAL A 36 -14.64 -9.95 -19.58
N ILE A 37 -15.22 -9.58 -18.44
CA ILE A 37 -14.80 -8.41 -17.66
C ILE A 37 -14.14 -8.87 -16.38
N PHE A 38 -12.92 -8.39 -16.15
CA PHE A 38 -12.20 -8.56 -14.90
C PHE A 38 -12.20 -7.23 -14.14
N ASP A 39 -12.50 -7.28 -12.84
CA ASP A 39 -12.51 -6.11 -11.94
C ASP A 39 -11.12 -5.81 -11.35
N THR A 40 -10.17 -6.69 -11.58
CA THR A 40 -8.77 -6.58 -11.18
C THR A 40 -7.85 -6.99 -12.33
N ALA A 41 -6.60 -6.52 -12.28
CA ALA A 41 -5.60 -6.83 -13.28
C ALA A 41 -4.28 -7.26 -12.62
N PRO A 42 -3.49 -8.12 -13.28
CA PRO A 42 -2.18 -8.51 -12.79
C PRO A 42 -1.21 -7.32 -12.80
N THR A 43 -0.29 -7.29 -11.84
CA THR A 43 0.70 -6.21 -11.75
C THR A 43 1.82 -6.39 -12.79
N GLY A 44 2.50 -5.31 -13.14
CA GLY A 44 3.68 -5.38 -14.00
C GLY A 44 4.78 -6.27 -13.40
N HIS A 45 4.88 -6.34 -12.07
CA HIS A 45 5.81 -7.23 -11.39
C HIS A 45 5.45 -8.71 -11.59
N THR A 46 4.20 -9.10 -11.32
CA THR A 46 3.70 -10.47 -11.53
C THR A 46 3.94 -10.91 -12.97
N ILE A 47 3.64 -10.03 -13.94
CA ILE A 47 3.85 -10.36 -15.35
C ILE A 47 5.34 -10.52 -15.70
N ARG A 48 6.23 -9.66 -15.19
CA ARG A 48 7.68 -9.78 -15.44
C ARG A 48 8.26 -11.06 -14.85
N LEU A 49 7.84 -11.46 -13.65
CA LEU A 49 8.26 -12.72 -13.03
C LEU A 49 7.96 -13.91 -13.95
N LEU A 50 6.79 -13.90 -14.58
CA LEU A 50 6.31 -14.95 -15.49
C LEU A 50 6.96 -14.88 -16.88
N GLN A 51 7.47 -13.73 -17.29
CA GLN A 51 8.17 -13.54 -18.56
C GLN A 51 9.62 -14.04 -18.57
N LEU A 52 10.27 -14.23 -17.41
CA LEU A 52 11.70 -14.56 -17.32
C LEU A 52 11.98 -16.02 -17.67
N PRO A 53 12.40 -16.42 -18.89
CA PRO A 53 12.45 -17.85 -19.26
C PRO A 53 13.65 -18.59 -18.65
N GLY A 54 14.66 -17.88 -18.16
CA GLY A 54 15.94 -18.44 -17.68
C GLY A 54 16.15 -18.50 -16.16
N ALA A 55 15.27 -17.88 -15.37
CA ALA A 55 15.36 -17.89 -13.91
C ALA A 55 14.86 -19.20 -13.27
N TRP A 56 14.04 -19.96 -14.01
CA TRP A 56 13.36 -21.15 -13.50
C TRP A 56 14.29 -22.37 -13.47
N SER A 57 14.97 -22.66 -14.57
CA SER A 57 15.87 -23.82 -14.69
C SER A 57 17.13 -23.66 -13.84
N SER A 58 17.82 -22.53 -13.98
CA SER A 58 19.12 -22.29 -13.33
C SER A 58 19.04 -22.24 -11.80
N PHE A 59 17.95 -21.72 -11.25
CA PHE A 59 17.79 -21.52 -9.80
C PHE A 59 17.35 -22.80 -9.08
N ILE A 60 16.43 -23.57 -9.68
CA ILE A 60 15.97 -24.87 -9.14
C ILE A 60 17.12 -25.89 -9.11
N ASP A 61 17.95 -25.93 -10.16
CA ASP A 61 19.10 -26.84 -10.22
C ASP A 61 20.19 -26.50 -9.18
N SER A 62 20.29 -25.23 -8.78
CA SER A 62 21.31 -24.73 -7.83
C SER A 62 20.90 -24.76 -6.35
N ASN A 63 19.61 -24.97 -6.02
CA ASN A 63 19.09 -24.93 -4.65
C ASN A 63 18.05 -26.05 -4.38
N PRO A 64 18.47 -27.31 -4.21
CA PRO A 64 17.57 -28.43 -3.90
C PRO A 64 16.88 -28.32 -2.52
N GLU A 65 17.35 -27.43 -1.63
CA GLU A 65 16.78 -27.23 -0.29
C GLU A 65 15.79 -26.05 -0.18
N GLY A 66 15.39 -25.41 -1.29
CA GLY A 66 14.23 -24.50 -1.32
C GLY A 66 14.35 -23.22 -0.48
N SER A 67 15.09 -22.22 -0.97
CA SER A 67 15.11 -20.89 -0.36
C SER A 67 13.83 -20.08 -0.68
N SER A 68 12.87 -20.25 0.23
CA SER A 68 11.91 -19.30 0.82
C SER A 68 10.85 -18.55 0.00
N CYS A 69 11.02 -18.19 -1.28
CA CYS A 69 10.01 -17.35 -1.98
C CYS A 69 9.51 -17.91 -3.31
N LEU A 70 10.26 -18.84 -3.91
CA LEU A 70 9.99 -19.38 -5.25
C LEU A 70 9.41 -20.80 -5.21
N GLY A 71 9.05 -21.31 -4.02
CA GLY A 71 8.38 -22.60 -3.84
C GLY A 71 7.11 -22.79 -4.70
N PRO A 72 6.25 -21.76 -4.87
CA PRO A 72 5.09 -21.84 -5.78
C PRO A 72 5.49 -22.01 -7.25
N LEU A 73 6.68 -21.57 -7.65
CA LEU A 73 7.13 -21.55 -9.04
C LEU A 73 7.51 -22.93 -9.58
N ALA A 74 7.87 -23.88 -8.71
CA ALA A 74 8.22 -25.25 -9.10
C ALA A 74 7.02 -26.02 -9.72
N GLY A 75 5.78 -25.61 -9.42
CA GLY A 75 4.58 -26.17 -10.04
C GLY A 75 4.26 -25.62 -11.44
N LEU A 76 4.85 -24.46 -11.79
CA LEU A 76 4.48 -23.68 -12.98
C LEU A 76 5.23 -24.11 -14.25
N GLU A 77 6.31 -24.90 -14.11
CA GLU A 77 7.11 -25.38 -15.24
C GLU A 77 6.27 -26.21 -16.23
N LYS A 78 5.30 -26.98 -15.72
CA LYS A 78 4.38 -27.79 -16.54
C LYS A 78 3.33 -26.98 -17.32
N GLN A 79 3.18 -25.69 -17.01
CA GLN A 79 2.16 -24.80 -17.61
C GLN A 79 2.76 -23.62 -18.37
N ARG A 80 4.06 -23.63 -18.67
CA ARG A 80 4.77 -22.53 -19.34
C ARG A 80 4.08 -22.06 -20.62
N ASP A 81 3.63 -22.98 -21.45
CA ASP A 81 2.99 -22.66 -22.73
C ASP A 81 1.64 -21.96 -22.52
N ARG A 82 0.91 -22.31 -21.44
CA ARG A 82 -0.35 -21.68 -21.07
C ARG A 82 -0.15 -20.23 -20.63
N TYR A 83 0.87 -19.97 -19.81
CA TYR A 83 1.22 -18.60 -19.42
C TYR A 83 1.68 -17.75 -20.60
N ALA A 84 2.49 -18.31 -21.51
CA ALA A 84 2.89 -17.62 -22.73
C ALA A 84 1.67 -17.23 -23.58
N GLN A 85 0.66 -18.11 -23.70
CA GLN A 85 -0.59 -17.81 -24.39
C GLN A 85 -1.41 -16.73 -23.69
N ALA A 86 -1.52 -16.77 -22.36
CA ALA A 86 -2.22 -15.72 -21.61
C ALA A 86 -1.53 -14.35 -21.77
N LEU A 87 -0.19 -14.31 -21.74
CA LEU A 87 0.57 -13.08 -21.99
C LEU A 87 0.40 -12.55 -23.41
N GLN A 88 0.33 -13.44 -24.39
CA GLN A 88 -0.02 -13.07 -25.77
C GLN A 88 -1.44 -12.52 -25.86
N ALA A 89 -2.40 -13.10 -25.15
CA ALA A 89 -3.77 -12.59 -25.09
C ALA A 89 -3.83 -11.19 -24.49
N LEU A 90 -3.20 -10.98 -23.34
CA LEU A 90 -3.12 -9.68 -22.67
C LEU A 90 -2.46 -8.60 -23.52
N SER A 91 -1.40 -8.96 -24.26
CA SER A 91 -0.65 -8.02 -25.10
C SER A 91 -1.32 -7.72 -26.44
N ASP A 92 -2.34 -8.48 -26.82
CA ASP A 92 -3.06 -8.31 -28.07
C ASP A 92 -4.19 -7.27 -27.92
N ALA A 93 -3.99 -6.11 -28.56
CA ALA A 93 -4.93 -5.00 -28.53
C ALA A 93 -6.32 -5.34 -29.13
N ALA A 94 -6.42 -6.37 -29.97
CA ALA A 94 -7.71 -6.81 -30.52
C ALA A 94 -8.50 -7.67 -29.52
N ARG A 95 -7.81 -8.30 -28.55
CA ARG A 95 -8.42 -9.22 -27.57
C ARG A 95 -8.55 -8.63 -26.18
N THR A 96 -7.66 -7.74 -25.78
CA THR A 96 -7.63 -7.18 -24.42
C THR A 96 -7.61 -5.66 -24.44
N ARG A 97 -8.43 -5.08 -23.56
CA ARG A 97 -8.46 -3.66 -23.23
C ARG A 97 -8.21 -3.49 -21.74
N MET A 98 -7.29 -2.61 -21.38
CA MET A 98 -6.99 -2.28 -20.00
C MET A 98 -7.61 -0.94 -19.63
N ILE A 99 -8.36 -0.89 -18.53
CA ILE A 99 -8.97 0.34 -18.01
C ILE A 99 -8.24 0.72 -16.72
N LEU A 100 -7.47 1.79 -16.78
CA LEU A 100 -6.81 2.39 -15.62
C LEU A 100 -7.81 3.28 -14.89
N VAL A 101 -8.20 2.89 -13.68
CA VAL A 101 -9.11 3.69 -12.85
C VAL A 101 -8.30 4.53 -11.87
N ALA A 102 -8.56 5.83 -11.84
CA ALA A 102 -7.91 6.78 -10.94
C ALA A 102 -8.92 7.70 -10.24
N ARG A 103 -8.49 8.35 -9.16
CA ARG A 103 -9.16 9.54 -8.61
C ARG A 103 -8.44 10.79 -9.12
N ALA A 104 -9.11 11.93 -9.14
CA ALA A 104 -8.50 13.23 -9.44
C ALA A 104 -7.59 13.72 -8.29
N GLN A 105 -6.57 12.94 -7.96
CA GLN A 105 -5.62 13.21 -6.89
C GLN A 105 -4.20 13.00 -7.41
N LYS A 106 -3.28 13.91 -7.07
CA LYS A 106 -1.92 13.91 -7.60
C LYS A 106 -1.19 12.58 -7.35
N SER A 107 -1.27 12.04 -6.13
CA SER A 107 -0.64 10.77 -5.77
C SER A 107 -1.21 9.60 -6.58
N THR A 108 -2.53 9.51 -6.72
CA THR A 108 -3.20 8.47 -7.51
C THR A 108 -2.83 8.57 -9.00
N LEU A 109 -2.75 9.77 -9.56
CA LEU A 109 -2.37 9.99 -10.95
C LEU A 109 -0.91 9.63 -11.23
N ILE A 110 0.00 9.91 -10.29
CA ILE A 110 1.40 9.48 -10.38
C ILE A 110 1.50 7.95 -10.39
N GLU A 111 0.75 7.27 -9.51
CA GLU A 111 0.74 5.81 -9.44
C GLU A 111 0.14 5.19 -10.70
N VAL A 112 -0.97 5.72 -11.20
CA VAL A 112 -1.56 5.27 -12.47
C VAL A 112 -0.62 5.51 -13.65
N ALA A 113 0.12 6.62 -13.67
CA ALA A 113 1.14 6.89 -14.67
C ALA A 113 2.31 5.91 -14.60
N ARG A 114 2.68 5.44 -13.41
CA ARG A 114 3.67 4.37 -13.22
C ARG A 114 3.13 3.05 -13.78
N THR A 115 1.95 2.62 -13.34
CA THR A 115 1.27 1.40 -13.81
C THR A 115 1.12 1.38 -15.33
N HIS A 116 0.70 2.51 -15.92
CA HIS A 116 0.62 2.68 -17.36
C HIS A 116 1.93 2.30 -18.07
N ARG A 117 3.06 2.88 -17.62
CA ARG A 117 4.38 2.61 -18.19
C ARG A 117 4.80 1.16 -18.01
N GLU A 118 4.61 0.60 -16.82
CA GLU A 118 4.99 -0.77 -16.51
C GLU A 118 4.23 -1.79 -17.37
N LEU A 119 2.92 -1.60 -17.54
CA LEU A 119 2.09 -2.47 -18.38
C LEU A 119 2.40 -2.27 -19.88
N ALA A 120 2.69 -1.04 -20.31
CA ALA A 120 3.06 -0.75 -21.69
C ALA A 120 4.41 -1.36 -22.09
N GLN A 121 5.38 -1.40 -21.16
CA GLN A 121 6.67 -2.08 -21.35
C GLN A 121 6.51 -3.59 -21.55
N VAL A 122 5.51 -4.17 -20.89
CA VAL A 122 5.20 -5.60 -20.94
C VAL A 122 4.40 -5.99 -22.20
N GLY A 123 3.80 -5.02 -22.90
CA GLY A 123 3.10 -5.22 -24.17
C GLY A 123 1.63 -4.81 -24.16
N LEU A 124 1.05 -4.54 -22.99
CA LEU A 124 -0.36 -4.16 -22.83
C LEU A 124 -0.54 -2.69 -23.21
N ARG A 125 -0.65 -2.39 -24.51
CA ARG A 125 -0.70 -1.00 -25.01
C ARG A 125 -2.11 -0.45 -25.24
N ASN A 126 -3.13 -1.30 -25.28
CA ASN A 126 -4.52 -0.90 -25.45
C ASN A 126 -5.13 -0.43 -24.12
N GLN A 127 -4.68 0.72 -23.63
CA GLN A 127 -5.04 1.26 -22.33
C GLN A 127 -5.97 2.47 -22.44
N PHE A 128 -6.89 2.59 -21.48
CA PHE A 128 -7.86 3.68 -21.32
C PHE A 128 -7.76 4.23 -19.90
N LEU A 129 -8.11 5.49 -19.70
CA LEU A 129 -8.11 6.14 -18.39
C LEU A 129 -9.53 6.49 -17.97
N VAL A 130 -9.93 6.11 -16.76
CA VAL A 130 -11.18 6.55 -16.14
C VAL A 130 -10.88 7.30 -14.87
N ILE A 131 -11.23 8.58 -14.82
CA ILE A 131 -11.17 9.36 -13.58
C ILE A 131 -12.50 9.23 -12.86
N ASN A 132 -12.51 8.50 -11.76
CA ASN A 132 -13.71 8.16 -11.02
C ASN A 132 -14.02 9.15 -9.90
N GLY A 133 -15.31 9.47 -9.76
CA GLY A 133 -15.94 10.24 -8.71
C GLY A 133 -15.39 11.66 -8.52
N ILE A 134 -15.33 12.41 -9.61
CA ILE A 134 -15.05 13.85 -9.63
C ILE A 134 -16.19 14.59 -8.93
N LEU A 135 -15.85 15.56 -8.09
CA LEU A 135 -16.82 16.41 -7.42
C LEU A 135 -17.50 17.36 -8.43
N PRO A 136 -18.84 17.37 -8.52
CA PRO A 136 -19.55 18.31 -9.39
C PRO A 136 -19.31 19.77 -8.99
N GLU A 137 -19.13 20.66 -9.97
CA GLU A 137 -18.88 22.09 -9.74
C GLU A 137 -20.01 22.77 -8.94
N ALA A 138 -21.26 22.30 -9.11
CA ALA A 138 -22.42 22.82 -8.39
C ALA A 138 -22.26 22.73 -6.86
N GLU A 139 -21.59 21.70 -6.35
CA GLU A 139 -21.35 21.50 -4.91
C GLU A 139 -20.32 22.50 -4.35
N ALA A 140 -19.40 23.01 -5.20
CA ALA A 140 -18.34 23.94 -4.81
C ALA A 140 -18.84 25.39 -4.58
N GLN A 141 -20.10 25.68 -4.91
CA GLN A 141 -20.62 27.05 -4.89
C GLN A 141 -20.90 27.57 -3.47
N ALA A 142 -21.40 26.72 -2.57
CA ALA A 142 -21.90 27.15 -1.26
C ALA A 142 -21.10 26.62 -0.06
N ASP A 143 -20.28 25.59 -0.23
CA ASP A 143 -19.53 24.93 0.84
C ASP A 143 -18.01 25.13 0.69
N LYS A 144 -17.34 25.47 1.80
CA LYS A 144 -15.90 25.77 1.80
C LYS A 144 -15.06 24.52 1.53
N LEU A 145 -15.41 23.39 2.15
CA LEU A 145 -14.71 22.13 1.95
C LEU A 145 -14.90 21.63 0.52
N ALA A 146 -16.15 21.56 0.03
CA ALA A 146 -16.44 21.17 -1.35
C ALA A 146 -15.69 22.04 -2.36
N ARG A 147 -15.62 23.36 -2.14
CA ARG A 147 -14.84 24.26 -2.99
C ARG A 147 -13.35 23.91 -3.00
N ALA A 148 -12.76 23.68 -1.83
CA ALA A 148 -11.36 23.32 -1.72
C ALA A 148 -11.06 21.98 -2.42
N LEU A 149 -11.93 20.98 -2.24
CA LEU A 149 -11.83 19.67 -2.90
C LEU A 149 -11.93 19.80 -4.42
N TYR A 150 -12.94 20.52 -4.92
CA TYR A 150 -13.14 20.74 -6.35
C TYR A 150 -11.89 21.37 -6.98
N TRP A 151 -11.35 22.45 -6.40
CA TRP A 151 -10.17 23.10 -6.95
C TRP A 151 -8.92 22.21 -6.90
N ARG A 152 -8.77 21.39 -5.86
CA ARG A 152 -7.68 20.41 -5.78
C ARG A 152 -7.78 19.36 -6.89
N GLU A 153 -8.99 18.90 -7.18
CA GLU A 153 -9.24 17.99 -8.31
C GLU A 153 -8.92 18.68 -9.64
N GLN A 154 -9.41 19.91 -9.87
CA GLN A 154 -9.10 20.67 -11.10
C GLN A 154 -7.60 20.93 -11.27
N GLN A 155 -6.87 21.18 -10.18
CA GLN A 155 -5.42 21.33 -10.23
C GLN A 155 -4.74 20.01 -10.59
N ALA A 156 -5.17 18.89 -10.02
CA ALA A 156 -4.62 17.57 -10.34
C ALA A 156 -4.89 17.17 -11.80
N LEU A 157 -6.09 17.50 -12.30
CA LEU A 157 -6.50 17.21 -13.68
C LEU A 157 -5.81 18.11 -14.71
N SER A 158 -5.54 19.37 -14.38
CA SER A 158 -4.78 20.27 -15.26
C SER A 158 -3.28 19.94 -15.29
N ALA A 159 -2.76 19.34 -14.21
CA ALA A 159 -1.40 18.84 -14.10
C ALA A 159 -1.29 17.32 -14.34
N LEU A 160 -2.13 16.76 -15.23
CA LEU A 160 -2.10 15.34 -15.58
C LEU A 160 -0.72 14.96 -16.13
N PRO A 161 -0.09 13.86 -15.67
CA PRO A 161 1.19 13.40 -16.23
C PRO A 161 1.12 13.21 -17.75
N ASP A 162 2.13 13.67 -18.49
CA ASP A 162 2.16 13.64 -19.97
C ASP A 162 1.89 12.25 -20.56
N VAL A 163 2.31 11.19 -19.88
CA VAL A 163 2.07 9.82 -20.36
C VAL A 163 0.58 9.42 -20.31
N LEU A 164 -0.21 10.07 -19.46
CA LEU A 164 -1.64 9.83 -19.33
C LEU A 164 -2.47 10.72 -20.26
N THR A 165 -1.96 11.87 -20.71
CA THR A 165 -2.70 12.80 -21.59
C THR A 165 -2.95 12.20 -22.98
N ALA A 166 -2.11 11.26 -23.40
CA ALA A 166 -2.26 10.52 -24.64
C ALA A 166 -3.34 9.43 -24.61
N LEU A 167 -3.83 9.05 -23.42
CA LEU A 167 -4.83 7.99 -23.28
C LEU A 167 -6.24 8.53 -23.53
N PRO A 168 -7.13 7.75 -24.19
CA PRO A 168 -8.55 8.05 -24.18
C PRO A 168 -9.04 8.07 -22.73
N ARG A 169 -9.74 9.15 -22.38
CA ARG A 169 -10.14 9.44 -21.00
C ARG A 169 -11.64 9.68 -20.89
N ASP A 170 -12.24 9.03 -19.90
CA ASP A 170 -13.61 9.30 -19.45
C ASP A 170 -13.61 9.72 -17.97
N ASP A 171 -14.60 10.55 -17.63
CA ASP A 171 -14.75 11.14 -16.30
C ASP A 171 -16.11 10.74 -15.72
N LEU A 172 -16.08 10.13 -14.53
CA LEU A 172 -17.28 9.75 -13.77
C LEU A 172 -17.47 10.68 -12.57
N MET A 173 -18.70 11.12 -12.34
CA MET A 173 -19.04 12.04 -11.25
C MET A 173 -19.22 11.30 -9.93
N LEU A 174 -18.93 11.98 -8.82
CA LEU A 174 -19.13 11.45 -7.47
C LEU A 174 -20.62 11.21 -7.23
N GLN A 175 -20.96 9.96 -6.92
CA GLN A 175 -22.34 9.57 -6.65
C GLN A 175 -22.69 9.75 -5.17
N PRO A 176 -23.93 10.17 -4.84
CA PRO A 176 -24.35 10.42 -3.46
C PRO A 176 -24.40 9.16 -2.60
N VAL A 177 -24.77 8.04 -3.23
CA VAL A 177 -24.94 6.74 -2.58
C VAL A 177 -23.99 5.72 -3.19
N ASN A 178 -23.59 4.73 -2.39
CA ASN A 178 -22.87 3.58 -2.92
C ASN A 178 -23.79 2.79 -3.85
N MET A 179 -23.27 2.39 -5.01
CA MET A 179 -24.07 1.78 -6.07
C MET A 179 -24.46 0.36 -5.68
N VAL A 180 -25.72 0.17 -5.30
CA VAL A 180 -26.31 -1.15 -5.02
C VAL A 180 -27.49 -1.36 -5.96
N GLY A 181 -27.43 -2.43 -6.76
CA GLY A 181 -28.44 -2.77 -7.77
C GLY A 181 -28.14 -2.20 -9.16
N ALA A 182 -28.79 -2.79 -10.17
CA ALA A 182 -28.51 -2.50 -11.58
C ALA A 182 -28.78 -1.04 -11.97
N ASP A 183 -29.82 -0.41 -11.42
CA ASP A 183 -30.18 0.96 -11.78
C ASP A 183 -29.16 1.98 -11.25
N ALA A 184 -28.66 1.78 -10.04
CA ALA A 184 -27.59 2.62 -9.49
C ALA A 184 -26.29 2.48 -10.29
N LEU A 185 -25.97 1.27 -10.76
CA LEU A 185 -24.81 1.04 -11.64
C LEU A 185 -24.98 1.71 -13.01
N ARG A 186 -26.18 1.73 -13.57
CA ARG A 186 -26.45 2.47 -14.83
C ARG A 186 -26.33 3.98 -14.64
N GLN A 187 -26.77 4.51 -13.50
CA GLN A 187 -26.66 5.94 -13.18
C GLN A 187 -25.21 6.42 -13.10
N LEU A 188 -24.27 5.55 -12.69
CA LEU A 188 -22.84 5.88 -12.69
C LEU A 188 -22.33 6.35 -14.07
N LEU A 189 -22.89 5.80 -15.15
CA LEU A 189 -22.48 6.08 -16.53
C LEU A 189 -23.22 7.30 -17.13
N VAL A 190 -24.19 7.86 -16.41
CA VAL A 190 -24.97 9.01 -16.86
C VAL A 190 -24.44 10.28 -16.21
N LYS A 191 -24.18 11.32 -17.00
CA LYS A 191 -23.93 12.67 -16.50
C LYS A 191 -25.26 13.25 -15.99
N SER A 192 -25.66 12.88 -14.78
CA SER A 192 -26.86 13.41 -14.14
C SER A 192 -26.48 14.56 -13.21
N GLU A 193 -27.03 15.75 -13.49
CA GLU A 193 -27.00 16.93 -12.62
C GLU A 193 -28.28 17.04 -11.77
N ALA A 194 -29.05 15.95 -11.65
CA ALA A 194 -30.32 15.98 -10.94
C ALA A 194 -30.10 16.35 -9.44
N PRO A 195 -30.89 17.29 -8.90
CA PRO A 195 -30.72 17.74 -7.52
C PRO A 195 -30.93 16.58 -6.53
N TYR A 196 -30.02 16.46 -5.58
CA TYR A 196 -30.07 15.43 -4.54
C TYR A 196 -31.14 15.79 -3.50
N SER A 197 -32.04 14.85 -3.20
CA SER A 197 -32.98 15.02 -2.09
C SER A 197 -32.23 14.74 -0.78
N THR A 198 -32.00 15.79 0.01
CA THR A 198 -31.45 15.65 1.36
C THR A 198 -32.54 15.16 2.31
N SER A 199 -32.43 13.93 2.81
CA SER A 199 -33.04 13.61 4.08
C SER A 199 -32.14 14.16 5.19
N THR A 200 -32.57 15.25 5.83
CA THR A 200 -31.93 15.82 7.01
C THR A 200 -32.13 14.86 8.19
N HIS A 201 -31.34 13.80 8.28
CA HIS A 201 -31.35 12.91 9.44
C HIS A 201 -29.99 12.94 10.15
N HIS A 202 -30.00 13.67 11.28
CA HIS A 202 -29.22 13.45 12.51
C HIS A 202 -27.86 12.75 12.36
N MET A 203 -26.92 13.41 11.69
CA MET A 203 -25.51 12.98 11.68
C MET A 203 -24.77 13.28 12.99
N ALA A 204 -25.19 14.33 13.70
CA ALA A 204 -24.52 14.81 14.91
C ALA A 204 -24.74 13.94 16.16
N GLU A 205 -25.63 12.96 16.13
CA GLU A 205 -25.98 12.14 17.31
C GLU A 205 -25.14 10.86 17.45
N VAL A 206 -24.30 10.51 16.46
CA VAL A 206 -23.68 9.17 16.43
C VAL A 206 -22.35 9.07 17.20
N PHE A 207 -21.64 10.19 17.38
CA PHE A 207 -20.36 10.21 18.08
C PHE A 207 -20.31 11.42 19.04
N THR A 208 -20.38 11.16 20.35
CA THR A 208 -20.29 12.20 21.40
C THR A 208 -18.88 12.75 21.55
N GLU A 209 -17.86 11.91 21.34
CA GLU A 209 -16.45 12.30 21.28
C GLU A 209 -15.76 11.55 20.14
N LEU A 210 -15.14 12.29 19.22
CA LEU A 210 -14.38 11.71 18.11
C LEU A 210 -12.94 11.48 18.57
N PRO A 211 -12.43 10.23 18.54
CA PRO A 211 -11.09 9.98 19.00
C PRO A 211 -10.07 10.55 18.00
N THR A 212 -9.11 11.34 18.50
CA THR A 212 -8.15 12.07 17.67
C THR A 212 -6.81 11.34 17.57
N LEU A 213 -6.04 11.65 16.53
CA LEU A 213 -4.69 11.12 16.39
C LEU A 213 -3.77 11.56 17.53
N SER A 214 -3.92 12.79 18.04
CA SER A 214 -3.15 13.30 19.18
C SER A 214 -3.30 12.41 20.41
N SER A 215 -4.52 11.89 20.66
CA SER A 215 -4.75 10.97 21.78
C SER A 215 -3.97 9.65 21.64
N LEU A 216 -3.78 9.17 20.40
CA LEU A 216 -2.92 8.01 20.14
C LEU A 216 -1.45 8.37 20.31
N VAL A 217 -1.03 9.53 19.79
CA VAL A 217 0.36 10.01 19.91
C VAL A 217 0.76 10.21 21.38
N GLU A 218 -0.14 10.69 22.23
CA GLU A 218 0.12 10.82 23.68
C GLU A 218 0.37 9.47 24.34
N LYS A 219 -0.43 8.45 24.01
CA LYS A 219 -0.23 7.09 24.50
C LYS A 219 1.05 6.47 23.97
N ILE A 220 1.43 6.75 22.71
CA ILE A 220 2.70 6.31 22.12
C ILE A 220 3.88 6.98 22.84
N ALA A 221 3.80 8.29 23.08
CA ALA A 221 4.86 9.08 23.70
C ALA A 221 5.17 8.65 25.14
N ALA A 222 4.22 8.03 25.84
CA ALA A 222 4.40 7.54 27.20
C ALA A 222 5.49 6.47 27.36
N ASP A 223 5.85 5.76 26.28
CA ASP A 223 6.86 4.70 26.30
C ASP A 223 8.30 5.21 26.09
N GLU A 224 8.52 6.52 25.89
CA GLU A 224 9.80 7.23 25.65
C GLU A 224 10.58 6.84 24.39
N HIS A 225 10.51 5.58 23.95
CA HIS A 225 11.08 5.06 22.73
C HIS A 225 10.20 3.93 22.16
N GLY A 226 10.40 3.58 20.89
CA GLY A 226 9.71 2.43 20.29
C GLY A 226 9.52 2.58 18.79
N LEU A 227 9.07 1.49 18.19
CA LEU A 227 8.77 1.40 16.77
C LEU A 227 7.27 1.68 16.55
N VAL A 228 6.95 2.61 15.66
CA VAL A 228 5.59 2.90 15.21
C VAL A 228 5.53 2.60 13.72
N MET A 229 4.75 1.60 13.32
CA MET A 229 4.63 1.21 11.92
C MET A 229 3.24 1.55 11.40
N LEU A 230 3.16 2.31 10.30
CA LEU A 230 1.90 2.59 9.64
C LEU A 230 1.72 1.63 8.48
N MET A 231 0.66 0.82 8.55
CA MET A 231 0.35 -0.23 7.58
C MET A 231 -1.04 -0.03 6.97
N GLY A 232 -1.23 -0.46 5.74
CA GLY A 232 -2.48 -0.26 5.00
C GLY A 232 -2.27 -0.22 3.50
N LYS A 233 -3.38 -0.19 2.75
CA LYS A 233 -3.38 -0.18 1.28
C LYS A 233 -2.65 1.04 0.70
N GLY A 234 -2.33 0.99 -0.59
CA GLY A 234 -1.80 2.16 -1.31
C GLY A 234 -2.82 3.32 -1.25
N GLY A 235 -2.35 4.56 -1.10
CA GLY A 235 -3.22 5.75 -1.18
C GLY A 235 -4.05 6.09 0.07
N VAL A 236 -4.08 5.27 1.12
CA VAL A 236 -4.86 5.55 2.35
C VAL A 236 -4.28 6.69 3.22
N GLY A 237 -3.05 7.17 2.92
CA GLY A 237 -2.41 8.29 3.62
C GLY A 237 -1.39 7.92 4.70
N LYS A 238 -0.81 6.72 4.63
CA LYS A 238 0.24 6.24 5.57
C LYS A 238 1.39 7.24 5.71
N THR A 239 2.01 7.65 4.60
CA THR A 239 3.13 8.61 4.58
C THR A 239 2.80 9.91 5.30
N THR A 240 1.61 10.46 5.06
CA THR A 240 1.14 11.70 5.69
C THR A 240 0.96 11.54 7.19
N LEU A 241 0.34 10.45 7.63
CA LEU A 241 0.10 10.18 9.04
C LEU A 241 1.40 9.84 9.78
N ALA A 242 2.33 9.14 9.11
CA ALA A 242 3.66 8.85 9.64
C ALA A 242 4.42 10.15 9.90
N ALA A 243 4.41 11.07 8.95
CA ALA A 243 5.00 12.39 9.11
C ALA A 243 4.31 13.20 10.22
N SER A 244 2.98 13.17 10.31
CA SER A 244 2.21 13.85 11.36
C SER A 244 2.55 13.33 12.77
N ILE A 245 2.60 12.00 12.96
CA ILE A 245 3.00 11.37 14.22
C ILE A 245 4.45 11.75 14.56
N ALA A 246 5.36 11.66 13.59
CA ALA A 246 6.77 11.97 13.81
C ALA A 246 6.99 13.45 14.21
N VAL A 247 6.30 14.38 13.55
CA VAL A 247 6.29 15.81 13.88
C VAL A 247 5.79 16.01 15.32
N LYS A 248 4.66 15.40 15.71
CA LYS A 248 4.12 15.57 17.07
C LYS A 248 5.00 14.98 18.17
N LEU A 249 5.65 13.85 17.91
CA LEU A 249 6.62 13.27 18.84
C LEU A 249 7.85 14.18 18.99
N ALA A 250 8.36 14.73 17.88
CA ALA A 250 9.50 15.65 17.90
C ALA A 250 9.16 16.99 18.59
N GLU A 251 7.96 17.54 18.37
CA GLU A 251 7.45 18.74 19.07
C GLU A 251 7.39 18.55 20.60
N LYS A 252 7.20 17.31 21.07
CA LYS A 252 7.25 16.94 22.50
C LYS A 252 8.69 16.80 23.03
N GLY A 253 9.71 17.04 22.20
CA GLY A 253 11.13 16.97 22.57
C GLY A 253 11.74 15.57 22.51
N LEU A 254 11.04 14.59 21.91
CA LEU A 254 11.54 13.22 21.78
C LEU A 254 12.46 13.09 20.56
N ASP A 255 13.44 12.19 20.61
CA ASP A 255 14.28 11.83 19.45
C ASP A 255 13.50 10.88 18.53
N VAL A 256 13.28 11.31 17.29
CA VAL A 256 12.45 10.63 16.31
C VAL A 256 13.22 10.41 15.02
N HIS A 257 13.18 9.18 14.52
CA HIS A 257 13.64 8.80 13.19
C HIS A 257 12.44 8.38 12.34
N LEU A 258 12.06 9.23 11.38
CA LEU A 258 11.06 8.90 10.36
C LEU A 258 11.74 8.21 9.17
N THR A 259 11.24 7.06 8.77
CA THR A 259 11.72 6.36 7.58
C THR A 259 10.57 5.89 6.69
N THR A 260 10.83 5.73 5.40
CA THR A 260 9.89 5.10 4.46
C THR A 260 10.57 4.00 3.66
N SER A 261 9.84 2.90 3.43
CA SER A 261 10.19 1.87 2.47
C SER A 261 9.43 2.00 1.14
N ASP A 262 8.57 3.01 1.00
CA ASP A 262 7.81 3.23 -0.24
C ASP A 262 8.64 4.06 -1.22
N PRO A 263 9.02 3.53 -2.40
CA PRO A 263 9.80 4.26 -3.39
C PRO A 263 9.08 5.51 -3.91
N ALA A 264 7.75 5.53 -3.86
CA ALA A 264 6.91 6.66 -4.29
C ALA A 264 6.66 7.69 -3.17
N ALA A 265 7.01 7.37 -1.92
CA ALA A 265 6.77 8.28 -0.80
C ALA A 265 7.79 9.42 -0.77
N HIS A 266 7.37 10.62 -1.17
CA HIS A 266 8.18 11.82 -1.09
C HIS A 266 8.07 12.48 0.30
N LEU A 267 8.63 11.84 1.34
CA LEU A 267 8.60 12.35 2.72
C LEU A 267 9.13 13.79 2.85
N GLU A 268 10.18 14.15 2.13
CA GLU A 268 10.73 15.51 2.11
C GLU A 268 9.72 16.54 1.57
N ASN A 269 8.96 16.15 0.53
CA ASN A 269 7.86 16.96 -0.03
C ASN A 269 6.61 16.96 0.86
N THR A 270 6.50 16.08 1.85
CA THR A 270 5.40 16.15 2.82
C THR A 270 5.79 17.04 4.00
N LEU A 271 7.04 16.96 4.47
CA LEU A 271 7.53 17.72 5.63
C LEU A 271 7.80 19.20 5.33
N HIS A 272 8.38 19.53 4.16
CA HIS A 272 8.75 20.91 3.78
C HIS A 272 9.49 21.69 4.88
N GLY A 273 10.50 21.08 5.51
CA GLY A 273 11.27 21.72 6.56
C GLY A 273 12.11 20.73 7.37
N GLN A 274 12.81 21.25 8.37
CA GLN A 274 13.55 20.46 9.36
C GLN A 274 13.03 20.81 10.75
N LEU A 275 12.91 19.79 11.60
CA LEU A 275 12.61 19.95 13.01
C LEU A 275 13.82 19.48 13.83
N PRO A 276 14.15 20.17 14.94
CA PRO A 276 15.09 19.61 15.89
C PRO A 276 14.51 18.28 16.42
N ASN A 277 15.38 17.28 16.59
CA ASN A 277 15.04 15.92 17.05
C ASN A 277 14.21 15.08 16.05
N LEU A 278 14.07 15.50 14.79
CA LEU A 278 13.48 14.67 13.73
C LEU A 278 14.51 14.39 12.64
N THR A 279 14.93 13.12 12.54
CA THR A 279 15.75 12.63 11.43
C THR A 279 14.85 11.95 10.40
N VAL A 280 15.09 12.20 9.11
CA VAL A 280 14.34 11.55 8.02
C VAL A 280 15.31 10.70 7.20
N SER A 281 14.91 9.48 6.90
CA SER A 281 15.62 8.60 5.97
C SER A 281 14.68 7.89 5.02
N ARG A 282 15.26 7.21 4.04
CA ARG A 282 14.55 6.33 3.11
C ARG A 282 15.32 5.03 2.98
N ILE A 283 14.59 3.92 2.96
CA ILE A 283 15.11 2.62 2.54
C ILE A 283 14.88 2.53 1.03
N ASP A 284 15.88 2.91 0.24
CA ASP A 284 15.86 2.77 -1.22
C ASP A 284 16.38 1.38 -1.60
N PRO A 285 15.55 0.51 -2.22
CA PRO A 285 15.97 -0.84 -2.60
C PRO A 285 17.24 -0.86 -3.46
N LEU A 286 17.38 0.05 -4.41
CA LEU A 286 18.53 0.07 -5.32
C LEU A 286 19.82 0.45 -4.56
N ALA A 287 19.75 1.50 -3.74
CA ALA A 287 20.88 1.96 -2.95
C ALA A 287 21.29 0.91 -1.89
N GLU A 288 20.32 0.27 -1.24
CA GLU A 288 20.60 -0.76 -0.23
C GLU A 288 21.12 -2.04 -0.88
N THR A 289 20.61 -2.42 -2.05
CA THR A 289 21.15 -3.55 -2.83
C THR A 289 22.61 -3.31 -3.18
N GLU A 290 22.94 -2.14 -3.73
CA GLU A 290 24.32 -1.84 -4.10
C GLU A 290 25.25 -1.79 -2.87
N ARG A 291 24.76 -1.23 -1.75
CA ARG A 291 25.49 -1.27 -0.46
C ARG A 291 25.74 -2.71 -0.01
N TYR A 292 24.74 -3.58 -0.08
CA TYR A 292 24.87 -4.99 0.27
C TYR A 292 25.84 -5.72 -0.67
N ARG A 293 25.75 -5.49 -1.98
CA ARG A 293 26.66 -6.03 -2.99
C ARG A 293 28.11 -5.68 -2.69
N GLN A 294 28.38 -4.40 -2.43
CA GLN A 294 29.72 -3.93 -2.07
C GLN A 294 30.23 -4.56 -0.78
N HIS A 295 29.35 -4.72 0.22
CA HIS A 295 29.70 -5.41 1.46
C HIS A 295 30.07 -6.88 1.22
N VAL A 296 29.28 -7.63 0.44
CA VAL A 296 29.57 -9.05 0.15
C VAL A 296 30.84 -9.19 -0.71
N LEU A 297 31.02 -8.33 -1.71
CA LEU A 297 32.23 -8.34 -2.56
C LEU A 297 33.50 -8.01 -1.78
N SER A 298 33.44 -7.08 -0.82
CA SER A 298 34.59 -6.73 0.02
C SER A 298 34.91 -7.79 1.09
N THR A 299 33.91 -8.56 1.53
CA THR A 299 34.08 -9.59 2.57
C THR A 299 34.32 -10.97 1.97
N LYS A 300 33.33 -11.56 1.29
CA LYS A 300 33.40 -12.89 0.66
C LYS A 300 34.20 -12.89 -0.64
N GLY A 301 34.23 -11.75 -1.34
CA GLY A 301 35.01 -11.63 -2.57
C GLY A 301 36.51 -11.43 -2.35
N LYS A 302 36.97 -11.17 -1.13
CA LYS A 302 38.37 -10.81 -0.85
C LYS A 302 39.38 -11.87 -1.32
N ASP A 303 39.07 -13.14 -1.06
CA ASP A 303 39.96 -14.27 -1.31
C ASP A 303 39.64 -14.99 -2.64
N LEU A 304 38.70 -14.46 -3.43
CA LEU A 304 38.36 -15.00 -4.75
C LEU A 304 39.28 -14.45 -5.84
N ASP A 305 39.58 -15.29 -6.83
CA ASP A 305 40.24 -14.88 -8.07
C ASP A 305 39.30 -14.03 -8.95
N ALA A 306 39.81 -13.51 -10.07
CA ALA A 306 39.03 -12.63 -10.93
C ALA A 306 37.75 -13.30 -11.48
N GLN A 307 37.82 -14.60 -11.75
CA GLN A 307 36.69 -15.37 -12.26
C GLN A 307 35.65 -15.65 -11.16
N GLY A 308 36.09 -16.01 -9.95
CA GLY A 308 35.22 -16.18 -8.79
C GLY A 308 34.54 -14.87 -8.35
N LYS A 309 35.24 -13.73 -8.42
CA LYS A 309 34.64 -12.40 -8.20
C LYS A 309 33.57 -12.06 -9.23
N ALA A 310 33.79 -12.40 -10.50
CA ALA A 310 32.82 -12.16 -11.56
C ALA A 310 31.56 -13.02 -11.36
N LEU A 311 31.73 -14.30 -10.99
CA LEU A 311 30.60 -15.20 -10.69
C LEU A 311 29.80 -14.71 -9.48
N LEU A 312 30.46 -14.33 -8.38
CA LEU A 312 29.81 -13.78 -7.20
C LEU A 312 29.07 -12.46 -7.51
N ALA A 313 29.65 -11.61 -8.35
CA ALA A 313 29.01 -10.37 -8.77
C ALA A 313 27.75 -10.62 -9.61
N GLU A 314 27.71 -11.68 -10.40
CA GLU A 314 26.53 -12.09 -11.18
C GLU A 314 25.44 -12.68 -10.28
N ASP A 315 25.80 -13.56 -9.35
CA ASP A 315 24.85 -14.12 -8.36
C ASP A 315 24.14 -13.02 -7.57
N LEU A 316 24.91 -12.02 -7.13
CA LEU A 316 24.39 -10.86 -6.42
C LEU A 316 23.45 -9.97 -7.27
N ARG A 317 23.29 -10.20 -8.59
CA ARG A 317 22.32 -9.49 -9.45
C ARG A 317 20.95 -10.14 -9.41
N SER A 318 20.82 -11.27 -8.72
CA SER A 318 19.55 -11.95 -8.50
C SER A 318 18.56 -11.06 -7.73
N PRO A 319 17.25 -11.10 -8.07
CA PRO A 319 16.19 -10.43 -7.32
C PRO A 319 16.21 -10.72 -5.81
N CYS A 320 16.62 -11.92 -5.39
CA CYS A 320 16.73 -12.28 -3.97
C CYS A 320 17.75 -11.42 -3.21
N THR A 321 18.74 -10.85 -3.90
CA THR A 321 19.75 -9.97 -3.29
C THR A 321 19.13 -8.66 -2.82
N GLU A 322 18.19 -8.13 -3.59
CA GLU A 322 17.45 -6.92 -3.24
C GLU A 322 16.61 -7.14 -1.98
N GLU A 323 15.88 -8.25 -1.91
CA GLU A 323 15.08 -8.62 -0.75
C GLU A 323 15.92 -8.72 0.53
N ILE A 324 17.08 -9.37 0.46
CA ILE A 324 18.02 -9.48 1.59
C ILE A 324 18.53 -8.09 2.01
N ALA A 325 18.90 -7.26 1.05
CA ALA A 325 19.45 -5.93 1.32
C ALA A 325 18.42 -5.03 2.01
N VAL A 326 17.19 -5.00 1.50
CA VAL A 326 16.07 -4.27 2.10
C VAL A 326 15.74 -4.81 3.49
N PHE A 327 15.73 -6.13 3.68
CA PHE A 327 15.54 -6.75 4.99
C PHE A 327 16.62 -6.34 6.01
N GLN A 328 17.88 -6.24 5.60
CA GLN A 328 18.97 -5.79 6.47
C GLN A 328 18.87 -4.30 6.81
N ALA A 329 18.41 -3.46 5.87
CA ALA A 329 18.12 -2.05 6.13
C ALA A 329 16.97 -1.91 7.14
N PHE A 330 15.88 -2.64 6.93
CA PHE A 330 14.74 -2.71 7.85
C PHE A 330 15.16 -3.17 9.24
N SER A 331 15.95 -4.25 9.34
CA SER A 331 16.46 -4.76 10.62
C SER A 331 17.35 -3.77 11.36
N ARG A 332 18.11 -2.93 10.65
CA ARG A 332 18.90 -1.84 11.27
C ARG A 332 17.98 -0.81 11.92
N VAL A 333 16.95 -0.38 11.18
CA VAL A 333 15.96 0.60 11.64
C VAL A 333 15.20 0.09 12.88
N ILE A 334 14.74 -1.17 12.89
CA ILE A 334 14.05 -1.76 14.05
C ILE A 334 14.94 -1.73 15.30
N ARG A 335 16.25 -2.00 15.18
CA ARG A 335 17.16 -1.97 16.34
C ARG A 335 17.32 -0.58 16.94
N GLU A 336 17.19 0.48 16.15
CA GLU A 336 17.25 1.86 16.64
C GLU A 336 16.07 2.21 17.55
N ALA A 337 14.93 1.55 17.34
CA ALA A 337 13.71 1.76 18.14
C ALA A 337 13.87 1.41 19.63
N GLY A 338 14.96 0.74 20.01
CA GLY A 338 15.29 0.48 21.41
C GLY A 338 15.91 1.68 22.16
N LYS A 339 16.20 2.79 21.48
CA LYS A 339 16.83 3.99 22.09
C LYS A 339 16.10 5.30 21.78
N ARG A 340 15.25 5.31 20.76
CA ARG A 340 14.53 6.48 20.26
C ARG A 340 13.23 6.03 19.60
N PHE A 341 12.38 6.98 19.22
CA PHE A 341 11.23 6.64 18.38
C PHE A 341 11.66 6.41 16.94
N VAL A 342 11.15 5.36 16.34
CA VAL A 342 11.27 5.09 14.92
C VAL A 342 9.86 5.03 14.35
N VAL A 343 9.52 5.98 13.48
CA VAL A 343 8.23 5.99 12.77
C VAL A 343 8.48 5.50 11.36
N MET A 344 7.82 4.41 10.97
CA MET A 344 7.99 3.79 9.68
C MET A 344 6.72 3.88 8.84
N ASP A 345 6.84 4.55 7.70
CA ASP A 345 5.89 4.49 6.61
C ASP A 345 6.17 3.24 5.76
N THR A 346 5.30 2.24 5.83
CA THR A 346 5.50 1.00 5.10
C THR A 346 5.01 1.11 3.66
N ALA A 347 5.61 0.30 2.77
CA ALA A 347 5.07 0.08 1.43
C ALA A 347 3.62 -0.49 1.50
N PRO A 348 2.87 -0.54 0.39
CA PRO A 348 1.55 -1.17 0.36
C PRO A 348 1.56 -2.60 0.93
N THR A 349 0.39 -3.05 1.40
CA THR A 349 0.21 -4.29 2.19
C THR A 349 0.96 -5.52 1.66
N GLY A 350 0.93 -5.78 0.36
CA GLY A 350 1.60 -6.93 -0.26
C GLY A 350 3.13 -6.91 -0.05
N HIS A 351 3.79 -5.77 -0.28
CA HIS A 351 5.23 -5.64 -0.10
C HIS A 351 5.64 -5.73 1.38
N THR A 352 4.81 -5.21 2.28
CA THR A 352 5.10 -5.28 3.72
C THR A 352 5.00 -6.71 4.24
N LEU A 353 4.04 -7.50 3.74
CA LEU A 353 3.95 -8.92 4.08
C LEU A 353 5.18 -9.72 3.61
N LEU A 354 5.73 -9.41 2.43
CA LEU A 354 6.98 -10.05 1.96
C LEU A 354 8.17 -9.76 2.88
N LEU A 355 8.27 -8.53 3.38
CA LEU A 355 9.29 -8.18 4.37
C LEU A 355 9.08 -8.93 5.68
N LEU A 356 7.83 -9.08 6.13
CA LEU A 356 7.49 -9.86 7.32
C LEU A 356 7.78 -11.35 7.13
N ASP A 357 7.49 -11.92 5.97
CA ASP A 357 7.81 -13.31 5.65
C ASP A 357 9.32 -13.57 5.71
N ALA A 358 10.13 -12.67 5.15
CA ALA A 358 11.59 -12.72 5.26
C ALA A 358 12.04 -12.61 6.73
N THR A 359 11.41 -11.74 7.53
CA THR A 359 11.72 -11.63 8.97
C THR A 359 11.39 -12.92 9.73
N GLY A 360 10.28 -13.58 9.40
CA GLY A 360 9.84 -14.83 10.00
C GLY A 360 10.74 -16.01 9.60
N ALA A 361 11.15 -16.08 8.34
CA ALA A 361 12.10 -17.08 7.86
C ALA A 361 13.44 -17.00 8.59
N TYR A 362 14.00 -15.79 8.71
CA TYR A 362 15.22 -15.55 9.47
C TYR A 362 15.06 -15.93 10.95
N HIS A 363 13.93 -15.58 11.57
CA HIS A 363 13.63 -15.94 12.95
C HIS A 363 13.68 -17.45 13.18
N ARG A 364 13.02 -18.23 12.30
CA ARG A 364 13.03 -19.71 12.38
C ARG A 364 14.43 -20.29 12.24
N GLU A 365 15.25 -19.74 11.35
CA GLU A 365 16.62 -20.20 11.15
C GLU A 365 17.49 -19.97 12.41
N VAL A 366 17.41 -18.77 13.00
CA VAL A 366 18.13 -18.45 14.24
C VAL A 366 17.64 -19.33 15.39
N ALA A 367 16.33 -19.51 15.53
CA ALA A 367 15.74 -20.37 16.56
C ALA A 367 16.23 -21.82 16.45
N LYS A 368 16.27 -22.37 15.22
CA LYS A 368 16.76 -23.73 14.96
C LYS A 368 18.24 -23.90 15.30
N ARG A 369 19.08 -22.88 15.08
CA ARG A 369 20.53 -22.92 15.36
C ARG A 369 20.86 -22.72 16.84
N MET A 370 20.12 -21.84 17.52
CA MET A 370 20.41 -21.46 18.93
C MET A 370 19.74 -22.39 19.94
N GLY A 371 18.70 -23.15 19.54
CA GLY A 371 17.86 -23.93 20.45
C GLY A 371 16.93 -23.05 21.30
N GLU A 372 15.93 -23.66 21.95
CA GLU A 372 14.89 -22.94 22.71
C GLU A 372 15.41 -22.14 23.93
N ASN A 373 16.63 -22.43 24.41
CA ASN A 373 17.22 -21.83 25.61
C ASN A 373 18.24 -20.71 25.33
N GLY A 374 18.42 -20.29 24.08
CA GLY A 374 19.33 -19.20 23.73
C GLY A 374 18.70 -17.81 23.95
N HIS A 375 19.39 -16.91 24.65
CA HIS A 375 19.00 -15.50 24.70
C HIS A 375 19.40 -14.79 23.40
N TYR A 376 18.49 -14.72 22.43
CA TYR A 376 18.65 -13.93 21.21
C TYR A 376 17.44 -13.02 20.99
N LEU A 377 17.65 -11.89 20.31
CA LEU A 377 16.59 -10.96 19.92
C LEU A 377 16.56 -10.91 18.40
N THR A 378 15.45 -11.30 17.81
CA THR A 378 15.23 -11.16 16.36
C THR A 378 14.33 -9.96 16.07
N PRO A 379 14.40 -9.37 14.88
CA PRO A 379 13.45 -8.35 14.46
C PRO A 379 12.00 -8.79 14.62
N MET A 380 11.69 -10.07 14.32
CA MET A 380 10.34 -10.63 14.48
C MET A 380 9.84 -10.56 15.93
N MET A 381 10.67 -10.96 16.90
CA MET A 381 10.31 -10.87 18.32
C MET A 381 10.07 -9.41 18.77
N GLN A 382 10.79 -8.45 18.18
CA GLN A 382 10.54 -7.03 18.46
C GLN A 382 9.21 -6.56 17.87
N LEU A 383 8.86 -7.03 16.67
CA LEU A 383 7.60 -6.69 16.00
C LEU A 383 6.38 -7.27 16.74
N GLN A 384 6.52 -8.44 17.35
CA GLN A 384 5.47 -9.11 18.12
C GLN A 384 5.28 -8.51 19.54
N ASP A 385 6.25 -7.75 20.05
CA ASP A 385 6.17 -7.13 21.38
C ASP A 385 5.43 -5.78 21.31
N GLU A 386 4.16 -5.74 21.76
CA GLU A 386 3.31 -4.53 21.78
C GLU A 386 3.96 -3.34 22.51
N LYS A 387 4.83 -3.60 23.51
CA LYS A 387 5.52 -2.51 24.23
C LYS A 387 6.59 -1.85 23.36
N ARG A 388 7.23 -2.63 22.48
CA ARG A 388 8.30 -2.15 21.60
C ARG A 388 7.78 -1.69 20.25
N THR A 389 6.73 -2.30 19.74
CA THR A 389 6.19 -2.06 18.40
C THR A 389 4.71 -1.76 18.45
N LYS A 390 4.31 -0.63 17.88
CA LYS A 390 2.92 -0.20 17.73
C LYS A 390 2.60 -0.15 16.24
N VAL A 391 1.87 -1.17 15.77
CA VAL A 391 1.37 -1.20 14.40
C VAL A 391 0.04 -0.43 14.33
N LEU A 392 -0.03 0.57 13.46
CA LEU A 392 -1.20 1.39 13.19
C LEU A 392 -1.77 1.03 11.82
N LEU A 393 -2.98 0.47 11.79
CA LEU A 393 -3.69 0.18 10.54
C LEU A 393 -4.41 1.42 10.03
N VAL A 394 -3.93 1.96 8.92
CA VAL A 394 -4.50 3.11 8.24
C VAL A 394 -5.50 2.65 7.18
N THR A 395 -6.69 3.22 7.19
CA THR A 395 -7.75 2.92 6.21
C THR A 395 -8.58 4.17 5.88
N LEU A 396 -9.53 4.02 4.96
CA LEU A 396 -10.55 5.02 4.63
C LEU A 396 -11.91 4.52 5.13
N PRO A 397 -12.89 5.39 5.41
CA PRO A 397 -14.22 5.00 5.87
C PRO A 397 -15.12 4.45 4.73
N GLU A 398 -14.58 3.52 3.95
CA GLU A 398 -15.20 2.92 2.78
C GLU A 398 -15.17 1.39 2.87
N THR A 399 -16.13 0.72 2.23
CA THR A 399 -16.31 -0.75 2.37
C THR A 399 -15.06 -1.55 2.02
N THR A 400 -14.45 -1.27 0.86
CA THR A 400 -13.29 -2.01 0.35
C THR A 400 -12.03 -1.74 1.18
N PRO A 401 -11.63 -0.47 1.43
CA PRO A 401 -10.51 -0.18 2.32
C PRO A 401 -10.63 -0.79 3.73
N VAL A 402 -11.84 -0.83 4.31
CA VAL A 402 -12.04 -1.45 5.63
C VAL A 402 -11.91 -2.96 5.58
N LEU A 403 -12.48 -3.62 4.56
CA LEU A 403 -12.33 -5.06 4.36
C LEU A 403 -10.85 -5.44 4.18
N GLU A 404 -10.14 -4.66 3.38
CA GLU A 404 -8.73 -4.88 3.10
C GLU A 404 -7.83 -4.69 4.33
N ALA A 405 -8.09 -3.67 5.14
CA ALA A 405 -7.41 -3.47 6.40
C ALA A 405 -7.72 -4.59 7.42
N ALA A 406 -8.95 -5.13 7.41
CA ALA A 406 -9.33 -6.25 8.26
C ALA A 406 -8.62 -7.54 7.83
N ASN A 407 -8.49 -7.80 6.53
CA ASN A 407 -7.71 -8.94 6.04
C ASN A 407 -6.22 -8.80 6.43
N LEU A 408 -5.65 -7.60 6.30
CA LEU A 408 -4.28 -7.34 6.74
C LEU A 408 -4.09 -7.55 8.24
N GLN A 409 -5.07 -7.17 9.06
CA GLN A 409 -5.06 -7.47 10.49
C GLN A 409 -4.99 -8.96 10.77
N GLU A 410 -5.79 -9.77 10.07
CA GLU A 410 -5.76 -11.22 10.24
C GLU A 410 -4.41 -11.83 9.78
N ASP A 411 -3.82 -11.33 8.70
CA ASP A 411 -2.49 -11.76 8.26
C ASP A 411 -1.39 -11.39 9.27
N LEU A 412 -1.46 -10.19 9.88
CA LEU A 412 -0.55 -9.79 10.95
C LEU A 412 -0.73 -10.67 12.20
N ARG A 413 -1.97 -11.00 12.57
CA ARG A 413 -2.28 -11.91 13.69
C ARG A 413 -1.72 -13.31 13.49
N ARG A 414 -1.77 -13.83 12.26
CA ARG A 414 -1.12 -15.11 11.91
C ARG A 414 0.38 -15.07 12.14
N ALA A 415 1.00 -13.91 11.92
CA ALA A 415 2.40 -13.66 12.22
C ALA A 415 2.66 -13.34 13.72
N GLY A 416 1.64 -13.37 14.58
CA GLY A 416 1.75 -13.04 16.00
C GLY A 416 1.90 -11.54 16.29
N ILE A 417 1.55 -10.68 15.33
CA ILE A 417 1.60 -9.23 15.46
C ILE A 417 0.16 -8.72 15.61
N GLU A 418 -0.18 -8.19 16.78
CA GLU A 418 -1.49 -7.56 17.00
C GLU A 418 -1.42 -6.06 16.64
N PRO A 419 -2.26 -5.57 15.71
CA PRO A 419 -2.36 -4.14 15.46
C PRO A 419 -2.74 -3.37 16.73
N TRP A 420 -1.95 -2.35 17.07
CA TRP A 420 -2.14 -1.57 18.29
C TRP A 420 -3.34 -0.61 18.19
N ALA A 421 -3.56 -0.01 17.01
CA ALA A 421 -4.71 0.86 16.75
C ALA A 421 -5.08 0.92 15.26
N TRP A 422 -6.29 1.44 14.99
CA TRP A 422 -6.77 1.79 13.66
C TRP A 422 -6.83 3.32 13.51
N VAL A 423 -6.48 3.81 12.32
CA VAL A 423 -6.57 5.22 11.95
C VAL A 423 -7.42 5.33 10.69
N ILE A 424 -8.62 5.89 10.82
CA ILE A 424 -9.53 6.16 9.72
C ILE A 424 -9.21 7.55 9.18
N ASN A 425 -8.60 7.59 8.00
CA ASN A 425 -8.21 8.83 7.35
C ASN A 425 -9.33 9.39 6.45
N ASN A 426 -9.27 10.69 6.14
CA ASN A 426 -10.15 11.37 5.19
C ASN A 426 -11.66 11.20 5.47
N SER A 427 -12.07 11.24 6.74
CA SER A 427 -13.48 11.11 7.11
C SER A 427 -14.25 12.42 6.90
N LEU A 428 -15.36 12.34 6.16
CA LEU A 428 -16.34 13.41 6.06
C LEU A 428 -17.19 13.53 7.32
N VAL A 429 -17.41 12.44 8.08
CA VAL A 429 -18.11 12.50 9.38
C VAL A 429 -17.38 13.37 10.39
N ALA A 430 -16.04 13.35 10.36
CA ALA A 430 -15.21 14.19 11.21
C ALA A 430 -15.02 15.62 10.64
N ALA A 431 -15.40 15.86 9.38
CA ALA A 431 -15.23 17.16 8.72
C ALA A 431 -16.48 18.05 8.88
N THR A 432 -16.29 19.36 8.72
CA THR A 432 -17.40 20.34 8.70
C THR A 432 -17.74 20.69 7.26
N THR A 433 -18.97 20.39 6.82
CA THR A 433 -19.44 20.70 5.47
C THR A 433 -20.95 20.94 5.44
N SER A 434 -21.37 21.90 4.61
CA SER A 434 -22.76 22.18 4.24
C SER A 434 -23.15 21.64 2.86
N SER A 435 -22.24 20.99 2.13
CA SER A 435 -22.53 20.40 0.82
C SER A 435 -23.51 19.23 0.97
N PRO A 436 -24.68 19.25 0.30
CA PRO A 436 -25.64 18.15 0.31
C PRO A 436 -25.01 16.81 -0.09
N LEU A 437 -24.18 16.81 -1.13
CA LEU A 437 -23.51 15.60 -1.59
C LEU A 437 -22.53 15.05 -0.55
N LEU A 438 -21.69 15.91 0.04
CA LEU A 438 -20.72 15.49 1.05
C LEU A 438 -21.39 15.01 2.35
N GLN A 439 -22.51 15.62 2.75
CA GLN A 439 -23.31 15.16 3.89
C GLN A 439 -23.90 13.77 3.64
N LEU A 440 -24.45 13.52 2.44
CA LEU A 440 -24.93 12.19 2.06
C LEU A 440 -23.80 11.16 2.08
N ARG A 441 -22.63 11.48 1.51
CA ARG A 441 -21.44 10.62 1.57
C ARG A 441 -21.00 10.32 2.99
N ALA A 442 -20.97 11.32 3.86
CA ALA A 442 -20.62 11.17 5.26
C ALA A 442 -21.58 10.22 5.98
N SER A 443 -22.88 10.23 5.66
CA SER A 443 -23.84 9.28 6.25
C SER A 443 -23.48 7.80 5.96
N HIS A 444 -22.86 7.52 4.80
CA HIS A 444 -22.44 6.19 4.40
C HIS A 444 -21.15 5.72 5.10
N GLU A 445 -20.32 6.64 5.60
CA GLU A 445 -19.13 6.33 6.40
C GLU A 445 -19.48 5.74 7.77
N VAL A 446 -20.62 6.16 8.34
CA VAL A 446 -21.03 5.82 9.71
C VAL A 446 -21.04 4.30 9.95
N ALA A 447 -21.57 3.53 9.01
CA ALA A 447 -21.62 2.07 9.13
C ALA A 447 -20.21 1.44 9.19
N GLN A 448 -19.26 1.95 8.40
CA GLN A 448 -17.89 1.44 8.38
C GLN A 448 -17.12 1.86 9.64
N ILE A 449 -17.30 3.10 10.09
CA ILE A 449 -16.69 3.58 11.34
C ILE A 449 -17.20 2.76 12.54
N LYS A 450 -18.51 2.51 12.63
CA LYS A 450 -19.08 1.65 13.67
C LYS A 450 -18.53 0.23 13.61
N LYS A 451 -18.45 -0.37 12.42
CA LYS A 451 -17.84 -1.70 12.24
C LYS A 451 -16.43 -1.75 12.83
N ILE A 452 -15.58 -0.77 12.54
CA ILE A 452 -14.21 -0.73 13.06
C ILE A 452 -14.21 -0.63 14.59
N ARG A 453 -14.94 0.36 15.13
CA ARG A 453 -15.01 0.63 16.58
C ARG A 453 -15.57 -0.55 17.38
N ASP A 454 -16.60 -1.20 16.85
CA ASP A 454 -17.38 -2.18 17.60
C ASP A 454 -16.83 -3.61 17.44
N SER A 455 -16.03 -3.88 16.38
CA SER A 455 -15.58 -5.26 16.07
C SER A 455 -14.10 -5.45 15.71
N LEU A 456 -13.38 -4.41 15.26
CA LEU A 456 -12.03 -4.58 14.71
C LEU A 456 -10.93 -4.02 15.61
N SER A 457 -11.19 -2.93 16.35
CA SER A 457 -10.17 -2.29 17.18
C SER A 457 -10.73 -1.60 18.41
N SER A 458 -10.01 -1.73 19.53
CA SER A 458 -10.27 -0.99 20.78
C SER A 458 -9.68 0.42 20.77
N ARG A 459 -8.67 0.68 19.92
CA ARG A 459 -8.02 1.99 19.78
C ARG A 459 -8.26 2.51 18.36
N LEU A 460 -8.86 3.69 18.26
CA LEU A 460 -9.27 4.29 17.01
C LEU A 460 -8.85 5.75 16.96
N ALA A 461 -8.51 6.27 15.80
CA ALA A 461 -8.48 7.71 15.53
C ALA A 461 -9.22 8.01 14.22
N LEU A 462 -9.99 9.10 14.20
CA LEU A 462 -10.61 9.64 12.99
C LEU A 462 -9.90 10.92 12.58
N ILE A 463 -9.50 10.99 11.31
CA ILE A 463 -8.88 12.17 10.72
C ILE A 463 -9.90 12.83 9.78
N PRO A 464 -10.24 14.11 9.99
CA PRO A 464 -11.15 14.80 9.09
C PRO A 464 -10.55 14.94 7.70
N LEU A 465 -11.40 14.87 6.67
CA LEU A 465 -11.01 15.30 5.34
C LEU A 465 -10.60 16.78 5.37
N GLN A 466 -9.37 17.07 4.97
CA GLN A 466 -8.81 18.42 5.01
C GLN A 466 -9.12 19.21 3.74
N GLU A 467 -9.40 20.51 3.91
CA GLU A 467 -9.53 21.47 2.81
C GLU A 467 -8.24 21.56 2.00
N GLU A 468 -7.11 21.68 2.70
CA GLU A 468 -5.78 21.77 2.10
C GLU A 468 -5.01 20.47 2.30
N GLU A 469 -4.11 20.13 1.36
CA GLU A 469 -3.22 19.00 1.59
C GLU A 469 -2.32 19.30 2.81
N PRO A 470 -2.17 18.35 3.75
CA PRO A 470 -1.39 18.51 4.97
C PRO A 470 0.11 18.41 4.67
N ILE A 471 0.60 19.34 3.87
CA ILE A 471 2.01 19.53 3.51
C ILE A 471 2.59 20.62 4.41
N GLY A 472 3.79 20.38 4.93
CA GLY A 472 4.46 21.28 5.85
C GLY A 472 4.22 20.93 7.31
N ILE A 473 5.24 21.14 8.13
CA ILE A 473 5.24 20.87 9.58
C ILE A 473 3.98 21.40 10.27
N ALA A 474 3.58 22.66 10.02
CA ALA A 474 2.43 23.27 10.69
C ALA A 474 1.11 22.53 10.39
N ARG A 475 0.87 22.17 9.12
CA ARG A 475 -0.36 21.45 8.73
C ARG A 475 -0.32 19.99 9.19
N LEU A 476 0.84 19.34 9.13
CA LEU A 476 1.04 18.00 9.68
C LEU A 476 0.80 17.95 11.19
N SER A 477 1.20 19.00 11.91
CA SER A 477 0.96 19.17 13.34
C SER A 477 -0.54 19.33 13.63
N HIS A 478 -1.24 20.16 12.84
CA HIS A 478 -2.69 20.35 12.96
C HIS A 478 -3.49 19.08 12.62
N LEU A 479 -3.03 18.27 11.65
CA LEU A 479 -3.68 17.01 11.27
C LEU A 479 -3.83 16.04 12.46
N ALA A 480 -2.91 16.10 13.43
CA ALA A 480 -3.00 15.28 14.62
C ALA A 480 -4.11 15.71 15.60
N GLY A 481 -4.70 16.91 15.43
CA GLY A 481 -5.71 17.46 16.32
C GLY A 481 -5.14 18.39 17.41
N GLY A 482 -4.04 19.09 17.11
CA GLY A 482 -3.51 20.16 17.96
C GLY A 482 -4.18 21.50 17.65
N VAL A 483 -4.54 22.25 18.70
CA VAL A 483 -5.07 23.63 18.68
C VAL A 483 -4.13 24.58 17.94
#